data_AF-A0A8J6AY82-F1
#
_entry.id   AF-A0A8J6AY82-F1
#
_cell.length_a   1.000
_cell.length_b   1.000
_cell.length_c   1.000
_cell.angle_alpha   90.00
_cell.angle_beta   90.00
_cell.angle_gamma   90.00
#
_symmetry.space_group_name_H-M   'P 1'
#
loop_
_entity.id
_entity.type
_entity.pdbx_description
1 polymer ?
#
loop_
_entity_poly.entity_id
_entity_poly.type
_entity_poly.pdbx_seq_one_letter_code
_entity_poly.pdbx_strand_id
1 'polypeptide(L)'
;MAKKVIEIVAPKDSVLVPRIFNAMAKLTKTEIQLVGPDVVNTENTAMGITDTPLVKIGSQYYSGLLVSLRTLCSASKNHPIAIKDNAIQANVDEWITFIVTSVCPKLFCEHDDSAVVEALEFMNEQLAPVSFLAKLASAADVLMYVLLQDYMRQHMAEVISAQPHVVRWFQCVQGFLLADVIAKRQVEGLTEVQITGLPETAMP
;
A
#
# COMPACT_ATOMS: atom_id res chain seq x y z
N MET A 1 -7.00 -2.30 28.30
CA MET A 1 -7.32 -1.14 27.44
C MET A 1 -8.26 -1.62 26.35
N ALA A 2 -9.38 -0.91 26.10
CA ALA A 2 -10.27 -1.26 24.99
C ALA A 2 -9.48 -1.13 23.67
N LYS A 3 -9.47 -2.20 22.87
CA LYS A 3 -8.79 -2.23 21.58
C LYS A 3 -9.54 -1.27 20.64
N LYS A 4 -8.88 -0.21 20.19
CA LYS A 4 -9.48 0.75 19.25
C LYS A 4 -9.56 0.08 17.88
N VAL A 5 -10.78 -0.23 17.43
CA VAL A 5 -11.04 -0.66 16.05
C VAL A 5 -10.93 0.56 15.15
N ILE A 6 -10.22 0.42 14.03
CA ILE A 6 -10.14 1.46 12.99
C ILE A 6 -11.18 1.12 11.93
N GLU A 7 -12.16 1.98 11.77
CA GLU A 7 -13.21 1.83 10.76
C GLU A 7 -12.73 2.45 9.45
N ILE A 8 -12.92 1.74 8.34
CA ILE A 8 -12.47 2.17 7.02
C ILE A 8 -13.67 2.16 6.09
N VAL A 9 -14.02 3.35 5.62
CA VAL A 9 -15.07 3.53 4.63
C VAL A 9 -14.40 3.64 3.27
N ALA A 10 -14.61 2.62 2.46
CA ALA A 10 -14.16 2.65 1.08
C ALA A 10 -15.24 3.26 0.18
N PRO A 11 -14.86 3.99 -0.89
CA PRO A 11 -15.79 4.35 -1.94
C PRO A 11 -16.48 3.11 -2.52
N LYS A 12 -17.76 3.23 -2.90
CA LYS A 12 -18.65 2.12 -3.28
C LYS A 12 -18.05 1.17 -4.33
N ASP A 13 -17.31 1.73 -5.28
CA ASP A 13 -16.72 0.99 -6.40
C ASP A 13 -15.20 0.76 -6.24
N SER A 14 -14.63 1.12 -5.08
CA SER A 14 -13.19 1.01 -4.86
C SER A 14 -12.80 -0.38 -4.35
N VAL A 15 -12.25 -1.20 -5.25
CA VAL A 15 -11.64 -2.50 -4.89
C VAL A 15 -10.26 -2.33 -4.24
N LEU A 16 -9.55 -1.24 -4.55
CA LEU A 16 -8.17 -1.02 -4.15
C LEU A 16 -8.01 -0.45 -2.75
N VAL A 17 -8.87 0.50 -2.36
CA VAL A 17 -8.84 1.10 -1.02
C VAL A 17 -8.91 0.01 0.07
N PRO A 18 -9.89 -0.92 0.06
CA PRO A 18 -9.93 -2.02 1.02
C PRO A 18 -8.67 -2.90 1.00
N ARG A 19 -8.06 -3.15 -0.16
CA ARG A 19 -6.86 -3.97 -0.28
C ARG A 19 -5.63 -3.29 0.34
N ILE A 20 -5.43 -2.01 0.05
CA ILE A 20 -4.35 -1.18 0.61
C ILE A 20 -4.47 -1.20 2.14
N PHE A 21 -5.66 -0.89 2.66
CA PHE A 21 -5.85 -0.83 4.10
C PHE A 21 -5.79 -2.19 4.79
N ASN A 22 -6.27 -3.27 4.16
CA ASN A 22 -6.08 -4.64 4.66
C ASN A 22 -4.60 -5.04 4.72
N ALA A 23 -3.81 -4.70 3.70
CA ALA A 23 -2.36 -4.96 3.71
C ALA A 23 -1.68 -4.20 4.85
N MET A 24 -2.01 -2.92 5.02
CA MET A 24 -1.51 -2.08 6.11
C MET A 24 -1.94 -2.58 7.50
N ALA A 25 -3.19 -2.99 7.66
CA ALA A 25 -3.72 -3.53 8.91
C ALA A 25 -3.03 -4.83 9.32
N LYS A 26 -2.83 -5.75 8.36
CA LYS A 26 -2.10 -7.01 8.58
C LYS A 26 -0.70 -6.76 9.10
N LEU A 27 0.04 -5.85 8.46
CA LEU A 27 1.37 -5.44 8.87
C LEU A 27 1.35 -4.89 10.29
N THR A 28 0.53 -3.87 10.52
CA THR A 28 0.50 -3.14 11.78
C THR A 28 -0.11 -3.89 12.96
N LYS A 29 -0.69 -5.07 12.71
CA LYS A 29 -1.50 -5.83 13.68
C LYS A 29 -2.65 -5.00 14.21
N THR A 30 -3.13 -4.07 13.40
CA THR A 30 -4.24 -3.18 13.74
C THR A 30 -5.53 -3.83 13.29
N GLU A 31 -6.51 -3.83 14.18
CA GLU A 31 -7.84 -4.31 13.84
C GLU A 31 -8.56 -3.25 13.02
N ILE A 32 -8.90 -3.60 11.79
CA ILE A 32 -9.69 -2.74 10.92
C ILE A 32 -11.07 -3.36 10.67
N GLN A 33 -12.08 -2.51 10.60
CA GLN A 33 -13.41 -2.88 10.18
C GLN A 33 -13.70 -2.17 8.87
N LEU A 34 -13.97 -2.92 7.81
CA LEU A 34 -14.49 -2.36 6.58
C LEU A 34 -15.95 -1.99 6.80
N VAL A 35 -16.25 -0.71 6.63
CA VAL A 35 -17.58 -0.14 6.78
C VAL A 35 -18.09 0.19 5.39
N GLY A 36 -19.26 -0.33 5.03
CA GLY A 36 -19.87 -0.05 3.74
C GLY A 36 -20.17 1.44 3.57
N PRO A 37 -20.20 1.97 2.33
CA PRO A 37 -20.50 3.37 2.06
C PRO A 37 -21.87 3.79 2.65
N ASP A 38 -22.81 2.85 2.72
CA ASP A 38 -24.19 3.07 3.20
C ASP A 38 -24.29 3.26 4.73
N VAL A 39 -23.26 2.90 5.50
CA VAL A 39 -23.25 3.08 6.97
C VAL A 39 -22.92 4.52 7.34
N VAL A 40 -22.39 5.30 6.40
CA VAL A 40 -22.04 6.71 6.59
C VAL A 40 -23.22 7.62 6.23
N ASN A 41 -24.43 7.20 6.57
CA ASN A 41 -25.66 7.90 6.25
C ASN A 41 -26.04 8.85 7.39
N THR A 42 -25.54 10.08 7.31
CA THR A 42 -26.25 11.36 7.62
C THR A 42 -25.23 12.48 7.84
N GLU A 43 -24.16 12.25 8.61
CA GLU A 43 -23.16 13.29 8.92
C GLU A 43 -22.14 13.53 7.78
N ASN A 44 -21.64 12.49 7.11
CA ASN A 44 -20.61 12.70 6.07
C ASN A 44 -21.20 13.05 4.69
N THR A 45 -22.46 12.68 4.42
CA THR A 45 -23.21 13.19 3.26
C THR A 45 -23.35 14.71 3.35
N ALA A 46 -23.51 15.25 4.56
CA ALA A 46 -23.51 16.69 4.81
C ALA A 46 -22.11 17.33 4.69
N MET A 47 -21.03 16.55 4.81
CA MET A 47 -19.65 16.99 4.59
C MET A 47 -19.18 16.90 3.12
N GLY A 48 -20.00 16.36 2.21
CA GLY A 48 -19.69 16.28 0.77
C GLY A 48 -18.59 15.28 0.39
N ILE A 49 -18.28 14.31 1.25
CA ILE A 49 -17.20 13.34 1.02
C ILE A 49 -17.79 12.00 0.58
N THR A 50 -18.03 11.83 -0.72
CA THR A 50 -18.61 10.59 -1.29
C THR A 50 -17.59 9.70 -2.00
N ASP A 51 -16.51 10.28 -2.54
CA ASP A 51 -15.61 9.58 -3.47
C ASP A 51 -14.18 9.37 -2.94
N THR A 52 -13.89 9.82 -1.72
CA THR A 52 -12.55 9.66 -1.11
C THR A 52 -12.57 8.66 0.04
N PRO A 53 -11.50 7.88 0.25
CA PRO A 53 -11.41 7.00 1.39
C PRO A 53 -11.47 7.80 2.70
N LEU A 54 -12.25 7.28 3.64
CA LEU A 54 -12.36 7.81 5.00
C LEU A 54 -11.88 6.76 6.00
N VAL A 55 -11.09 7.20 6.97
CA VAL A 55 -10.71 6.41 8.14
C VAL A 55 -11.31 7.04 9.38
N LYS A 56 -12.00 6.24 10.19
CA LYS A 56 -12.52 6.64 11.48
C LYS A 56 -11.77 5.93 12.62
N ILE A 57 -11.26 6.71 13.55
CA ILE A 57 -10.58 6.23 14.75
C ILE A 57 -11.28 6.80 15.98
N GLY A 58 -12.04 5.95 16.69
CA GLY A 58 -12.92 6.43 17.75
C GLY A 58 -14.01 7.33 17.18
N SER A 59 -14.05 8.60 17.59
CA SER A 59 -15.03 9.59 17.09
C SER A 59 -14.48 10.52 16.00
N GLN A 60 -13.21 10.36 15.60
CA GLN A 60 -12.57 11.26 14.63
C GLN A 60 -12.56 10.64 13.23
N TYR A 61 -12.91 11.44 12.22
CA TYR A 61 -12.82 11.09 10.81
C TYR A 61 -11.60 11.75 10.17
N TYR A 62 -10.93 11.01 9.30
CA TYR A 62 -9.83 11.47 8.47
C TYR A 62 -10.15 11.16 7.01
N SER A 63 -10.07 12.15 6.14
CA SER A 63 -10.36 12.02 4.71
C SER A 63 -9.12 12.09 3.86
N GLY A 64 -9.10 11.31 2.79
CA GLY A 64 -8.01 11.28 1.82
C GLY A 64 -7.00 10.17 2.13
N LEU A 65 -6.44 9.59 1.06
CA LEU A 65 -5.62 8.39 1.13
C LEU A 65 -4.34 8.62 1.95
N LEU A 66 -3.60 9.70 1.68
CA LEU A 66 -2.37 10.05 2.39
C LEU A 66 -2.62 10.22 3.91
N VAL A 67 -3.61 11.02 4.28
CA VAL A 67 -3.94 11.28 5.69
C VAL A 67 -4.35 9.97 6.38
N SER A 68 -5.18 9.18 5.73
CA SER A 68 -5.65 7.89 6.23
C SER A 68 -4.51 6.89 6.45
N LEU A 69 -3.58 6.78 5.50
CA LEU A 69 -2.38 5.94 5.62
C LEU A 69 -1.48 6.41 6.78
N ARG A 70 -1.25 7.72 6.88
CA ARG A 70 -0.44 8.32 7.94
C ARG A 70 -1.02 8.09 9.33
N THR A 71 -2.33 8.29 9.47
CA THR A 71 -3.04 8.05 10.73
C THR A 71 -2.94 6.58 11.13
N LEU A 72 -3.10 5.65 10.19
CA LEU A 72 -2.96 4.22 10.44
C LEU A 72 -1.54 3.86 10.90
N CYS A 73 -0.50 4.34 10.21
CA CYS A 73 0.90 4.12 10.62
C CYS A 73 1.20 4.68 12.01
N SER A 74 0.69 5.88 12.31
CA SER A 74 0.92 6.57 13.59
C SER A 74 0.26 5.84 14.77
N ALA A 75 -0.85 5.14 14.53
CA ALA A 75 -1.51 4.31 15.55
C ALA A 75 -0.66 3.09 15.95
N SER A 76 0.24 2.65 15.08
CA SER A 76 1.03 1.42 15.22
C SER A 76 2.39 1.70 15.86
N LYS A 77 2.38 1.98 17.17
CA LYS A 77 3.54 2.53 17.92
C LYS A 77 4.87 1.75 17.84
N ASN A 78 4.89 0.52 17.32
CA ASN A 78 6.06 -0.36 17.26
C ASN A 78 6.27 -1.04 15.89
N HIS A 79 5.60 -0.59 14.83
CA HIS A 79 5.76 -1.23 13.51
C HIS A 79 6.88 -0.56 12.68
N PRO A 80 7.68 -1.31 11.89
CA PRO A 80 8.73 -0.74 11.04
C PRO A 80 8.26 0.35 10.06
N ILE A 81 6.99 0.32 9.66
CA ILE A 81 6.39 1.33 8.76
C ILE A 81 6.01 2.64 9.48
N ALA A 82 6.02 2.66 10.81
CA ALA A 82 5.77 3.85 11.61
C ALA A 82 7.05 4.68 11.74
N ILE A 83 7.34 5.46 10.69
CA ILE A 83 8.53 6.28 10.61
C ILE A 83 8.45 7.44 11.61
N LYS A 84 9.43 7.51 12.53
CA LYS A 84 9.53 8.57 13.55
C LYS A 84 10.47 9.69 13.16
N ASP A 85 11.39 9.41 12.24
CA ASP A 85 12.33 10.39 11.72
C ASP A 85 11.62 11.31 10.74
N ASN A 86 11.64 12.63 11.01
CA ASN A 86 10.91 13.61 10.21
C ASN A 86 11.43 13.70 8.76
N ALA A 87 12.73 13.50 8.54
CA ALA A 87 13.32 13.57 7.20
C ALA A 87 12.93 12.34 6.37
N ILE A 88 12.95 11.15 6.97
CA ILE A 88 12.46 9.94 6.31
C ILE A 88 10.96 10.03 6.07
N GLN A 89 10.18 10.56 7.02
CA GLN A 89 8.74 10.75 6.85
C GLN A 89 8.40 11.72 5.72
N ALA A 90 9.16 12.82 5.57
CA ALA A 90 8.99 13.73 4.44
C ALA A 90 9.21 13.02 3.09
N ASN A 91 10.23 12.17 3.00
CA ASN A 91 10.49 11.36 1.81
C ASN A 91 9.36 10.34 1.54
N VAL A 92 8.80 9.70 2.59
CA VAL A 92 7.61 8.85 2.45
C VAL A 92 6.43 9.65 1.90
N ASP A 93 6.19 10.86 2.40
CA ASP A 93 5.10 11.73 1.98
C ASP A 93 5.27 12.17 0.50
N GLU A 94 6.51 12.47 0.07
CA GLU A 94 6.85 12.75 -1.32
C GLU A 94 6.55 11.56 -2.24
N TRP A 95 6.93 10.34 -1.83
CA TRP A 95 6.61 9.13 -2.59
C TRP A 95 5.11 8.85 -2.68
N ILE A 96 4.37 8.97 -1.58
CA ILE A 96 2.90 8.80 -1.62
C ILE A 96 2.29 9.85 -2.55
N THR A 97 2.78 11.09 -2.50
CA THR A 97 2.32 12.16 -3.40
C THR A 97 2.58 11.78 -4.85
N PHE A 98 3.81 11.40 -5.21
CA PHE A 98 4.16 10.91 -6.54
C PHE A 98 3.26 9.76 -7.00
N ILE A 99 3.03 8.77 -6.14
CA ILE A 99 2.16 7.62 -6.48
C ILE A 99 0.74 8.10 -6.77
N VAL A 100 0.18 8.96 -5.92
CA VAL A 100 -1.21 9.41 -6.06
C VAL A 100 -1.40 10.36 -7.24
N THR A 101 -0.45 11.26 -7.50
CA THR A 101 -0.59 12.29 -8.54
C THR A 101 -0.06 11.87 -9.89
N SER A 102 0.90 10.95 -9.93
CA SER A 102 1.60 10.57 -11.16
C SER A 102 1.32 9.13 -11.56
N VAL A 103 1.27 8.18 -10.63
CA VAL A 103 1.08 6.77 -10.96
C VAL A 103 -0.41 6.42 -11.08
N CYS A 104 -1.23 6.75 -10.08
CA CYS A 104 -2.65 6.41 -10.04
C CYS A 104 -3.44 6.90 -11.27
N PRO A 105 -3.31 8.16 -11.74
CA PRO A 105 -4.08 8.63 -12.89
C PRO A 105 -3.75 7.84 -14.16
N LYS A 106 -2.48 7.50 -14.34
CA LYS A 106 -2.00 6.71 -15.48
C LYS A 106 -2.52 5.27 -15.43
N LEU A 107 -2.56 4.68 -14.23
CA LEU A 107 -3.11 3.33 -14.01
C LEU A 107 -4.63 3.24 -14.20
N PHE A 108 -5.41 4.26 -13.79
CA PHE A 108 -6.87 4.15 -13.67
C PHE A 108 -7.67 4.97 -14.66
N CYS A 109 -7.14 6.09 -15.16
CA CYS A 109 -7.93 7.03 -15.96
C CYS A 109 -7.56 7.00 -17.44
N GLU A 110 -6.26 6.89 -17.74
CA GLU A 110 -5.76 7.05 -19.12
C GLU A 110 -5.55 5.71 -19.82
N HIS A 111 -5.36 4.61 -19.07
CA HIS A 111 -4.93 3.31 -19.59
C HIS A 111 -3.77 3.45 -20.59
N ASP A 112 -2.89 4.43 -20.33
CA ASP A 112 -1.75 4.71 -21.16
C ASP A 112 -0.55 3.94 -20.62
N ASP A 113 -0.33 2.75 -21.17
CA ASP A 113 0.78 1.88 -20.82
C ASP A 113 2.14 2.62 -20.94
N SER A 114 2.27 3.59 -21.87
CA SER A 114 3.52 4.36 -22.04
C SER A 114 3.77 5.30 -20.86
N ALA A 115 2.71 5.90 -20.33
CA ALA A 115 2.82 6.77 -19.17
C ALA A 115 3.16 5.97 -17.91
N VAL A 116 2.62 4.75 -17.77
CA VAL A 116 2.94 3.83 -16.67
C VAL A 116 4.40 3.38 -16.76
N VAL A 117 4.88 3.06 -17.96
CA VAL A 117 6.30 2.72 -18.22
C VAL A 117 7.20 3.86 -17.75
N GLU A 118 6.92 5.11 -18.13
CA GLU A 118 7.73 6.28 -17.71
C GLU A 118 7.80 6.41 -16.18
N ALA A 119 6.67 6.20 -15.49
CA ALA A 119 6.65 6.25 -14.02
C ALA A 119 7.47 5.10 -13.40
N LEU A 120 7.43 3.92 -14.01
CA LEU A 120 8.22 2.76 -13.60
C LEU A 120 9.71 2.93 -13.88
N GLU A 121 10.09 3.56 -14.99
CA GLU A 121 11.48 3.91 -15.32
C GLU A 121 12.04 4.89 -14.28
N PHE A 122 11.30 5.96 -13.96
CA PHE A 122 11.66 6.88 -12.89
C PHE A 122 11.88 6.14 -11.57
N MET A 123 10.93 5.28 -11.18
CA MET A 123 11.09 4.46 -9.97
C MET A 123 12.31 3.54 -10.04
N ASN A 124 12.58 2.92 -11.19
CA ASN A 124 13.70 2.01 -11.39
C ASN A 124 15.05 2.71 -11.18
N GLU A 125 15.18 3.97 -11.61
CA GLU A 125 16.35 4.80 -11.33
C GLU A 125 16.48 5.11 -9.84
N GLN A 126 15.39 5.58 -9.21
CA GLN A 126 15.42 5.93 -7.78
C GLN A 126 15.65 4.72 -6.86
N LEU A 127 15.24 3.53 -7.28
CA LEU A 127 15.43 2.27 -6.55
C LEU A 127 16.80 1.64 -6.78
N ALA A 128 17.62 2.11 -7.72
CA ALA A 128 18.95 1.53 -7.98
C ALA A 128 19.81 1.40 -6.69
N PRO A 129 19.95 2.45 -5.84
CA PRO A 129 20.79 2.39 -4.65
C PRO A 129 20.11 1.80 -3.40
N VAL A 130 18.81 1.51 -3.43
CA VAL A 130 18.01 1.21 -2.23
C VAL A 130 17.08 0.02 -2.42
N SER A 131 16.58 -0.54 -1.31
CA SER A 131 15.63 -1.68 -1.35
C SER A 131 14.17 -1.26 -1.19
N PHE A 132 13.91 -0.03 -0.74
CA PHE A 132 12.60 0.54 -0.47
C PHE A 132 12.56 2.00 -0.93
N LEU A 133 11.37 2.51 -1.26
CA LEU A 133 11.18 3.85 -1.84
C LEU A 133 11.78 4.95 -0.95
N ALA A 134 11.47 4.92 0.35
CA ALA A 134 11.98 5.89 1.32
C ALA A 134 13.22 5.40 2.08
N LYS A 135 14.05 4.55 1.45
CA LYS A 135 15.20 3.83 2.07
C LYS A 135 14.82 2.79 3.13
N LEU A 136 13.66 2.92 3.76
CA LEU A 136 13.05 1.98 4.70
C LEU A 136 11.66 1.57 4.21
N ALA A 137 11.23 0.37 4.59
CA ALA A 137 9.87 -0.10 4.31
C ALA A 137 8.83 0.84 4.94
N SER A 138 7.88 1.30 4.14
CA SER A 138 6.95 2.36 4.53
C SER A 138 5.54 2.16 3.96
N ALA A 139 4.62 3.06 4.29
CA ALA A 139 3.29 3.08 3.67
C ALA A 139 3.33 3.32 2.16
N ALA A 140 4.35 4.03 1.66
CA ALA A 140 4.53 4.25 0.23
C ALA A 140 4.79 2.93 -0.50
N ASP A 141 5.61 2.04 0.08
CA ASP A 141 5.92 0.75 -0.50
C ASP A 141 4.68 -0.14 -0.58
N VAL A 142 3.87 -0.18 0.48
CA VAL A 142 2.62 -0.96 0.51
C VAL A 142 1.61 -0.43 -0.50
N LEU A 143 1.45 0.89 -0.57
CA LEU A 143 0.57 1.55 -1.54
C LEU A 143 0.97 1.17 -2.96
N MET A 144 2.23 1.41 -3.33
CA MET A 144 2.73 1.14 -4.67
C MET A 144 2.67 -0.35 -5.02
N TYR A 145 2.98 -1.23 -4.06
CA TYR A 145 2.94 -2.67 -4.26
C TYR A 145 1.53 -3.16 -4.58
N VAL A 146 0.51 -2.69 -3.84
CA VAL A 146 -0.89 -3.08 -4.10
C VAL A 146 -1.36 -2.57 -5.46
N LEU A 147 -0.96 -1.36 -5.85
CA LEU A 147 -1.27 -0.79 -7.16
C LEU A 147 -0.64 -1.61 -8.29
N LEU A 148 0.65 -1.93 -8.19
CA LEU A 148 1.35 -2.73 -9.19
C LEU A 148 0.82 -4.16 -9.25
N GLN A 149 0.47 -4.77 -8.13
CA GLN A 149 -0.20 -6.07 -8.15
C GLN A 149 -1.51 -6.06 -8.93
N ASP A 150 -2.28 -4.97 -8.84
CA ASP A 150 -3.53 -4.86 -9.57
C ASP A 150 -3.29 -4.60 -11.06
N TYR A 151 -2.34 -3.72 -11.37
CA TYR A 151 -1.88 -3.49 -12.74
C TYR A 151 -1.41 -4.78 -13.42
N MET A 152 -0.55 -5.56 -12.77
CA MET A 152 -0.07 -6.86 -13.29
C MET A 152 -1.16 -7.91 -13.51
N ARG A 153 -2.31 -7.80 -12.83
CA ARG A 153 -3.44 -8.70 -13.06
C ARG A 153 -4.22 -8.32 -14.29
N GLN A 154 -4.25 -7.03 -14.62
CA GLN A 154 -5.04 -6.48 -15.72
C GLN A 154 -4.22 -6.37 -17.02
N HIS A 155 -2.91 -6.11 -16.89
CA HIS A 155 -1.97 -5.89 -17.99
C HIS A 155 -0.87 -6.95 -17.99
N MET A 156 -0.14 -7.09 -19.10
CA MET A 156 0.95 -8.07 -19.22
C MET A 156 2.14 -7.70 -18.31
N ALA A 157 2.62 -8.67 -17.53
CA ALA A 157 3.73 -8.53 -16.58
C ALA A 157 5.08 -8.11 -17.21
N GLU A 158 5.15 -8.10 -18.55
CA GLU A 158 6.35 -7.78 -19.33
C GLU A 158 6.87 -6.36 -19.05
N VAL A 159 5.97 -5.38 -18.85
CA VAL A 159 6.34 -3.98 -18.55
C VAL A 159 7.18 -3.88 -17.27
N ILE A 160 6.81 -4.62 -16.23
CA ILE A 160 7.56 -4.60 -14.96
C ILE A 160 8.86 -5.40 -15.10
N SER A 161 8.85 -6.51 -15.85
CA SER A 161 10.05 -7.34 -16.04
C SER A 161 11.21 -6.59 -16.69
N ALA A 162 10.93 -5.53 -17.45
CA ALA A 162 11.95 -4.66 -18.04
C ALA A 162 12.68 -3.75 -17.02
N GLN A 163 12.18 -3.65 -15.78
CA GLN A 163 12.66 -2.73 -14.75
C GLN A 163 13.30 -3.49 -13.58
N PRO A 164 14.61 -3.82 -13.64
CA PRO A 164 15.24 -4.78 -12.72
C PRO A 164 15.21 -4.33 -11.25
N HIS A 165 15.35 -3.03 -10.97
CA HIS A 165 15.30 -2.53 -9.59
C HIS A 165 13.88 -2.50 -9.05
N VAL A 166 12.87 -2.27 -9.92
CA VAL A 166 11.46 -2.40 -9.54
C VAL A 166 11.12 -3.85 -9.25
N VAL A 167 11.59 -4.82 -10.05
CA VAL A 167 11.42 -6.26 -9.78
C VAL A 167 12.03 -6.63 -8.42
N ARG A 168 13.29 -6.22 -8.17
CA ARG A 168 13.96 -6.44 -6.89
C ARG A 168 13.17 -5.83 -5.73
N TRP A 169 12.76 -4.57 -5.85
CA TRP A 169 11.95 -3.88 -4.86
C TRP A 169 10.62 -4.61 -4.61
N PHE A 170 9.93 -5.06 -5.66
CA PHE A 170 8.65 -5.76 -5.56
C PHE A 170 8.81 -7.06 -4.76
N GLN A 171 9.87 -7.82 -5.02
CA GLN A 171 10.22 -9.03 -4.25
C GLN A 171 10.56 -8.69 -2.79
N CYS A 172 11.31 -7.60 -2.54
CA CYS A 172 11.61 -7.14 -1.19
C CYS A 172 10.34 -6.78 -0.40
N VAL A 173 9.40 -6.06 -1.02
CA VAL A 173 8.11 -5.70 -0.39
C VAL A 173 7.24 -6.93 -0.18
N GLN A 174 7.16 -7.84 -1.15
CA GLN A 174 6.46 -9.11 -1.00
C GLN A 174 7.02 -9.93 0.18
N GLY A 175 8.35 -10.07 0.24
CA GLY A 175 9.03 -10.76 1.34
C GLY A 175 8.77 -10.09 2.69
N PHE A 176 8.80 -8.76 2.75
CA PHE A 176 8.48 -7.99 3.95
C PHE A 176 7.02 -8.23 4.41
N LEU A 177 6.07 -8.24 3.49
CA LEU A 177 4.65 -8.52 3.77
C LEU A 177 4.43 -9.98 4.22
N LEU A 178 5.20 -10.93 3.68
CA LEU A 178 5.12 -12.36 4.03
C LEU A 178 5.87 -12.71 5.31
N ALA A 179 6.92 -11.97 5.69
CA ALA A 179 7.75 -12.27 6.85
C ALA A 179 6.95 -12.30 8.16
N ASP A 180 5.93 -11.44 8.33
CA ASP A 180 5.05 -11.48 9.52
C ASP A 180 4.09 -12.69 9.50
N VAL A 181 3.77 -13.24 8.32
CA VAL A 181 3.01 -14.51 8.19
C VAL A 181 3.91 -15.69 8.52
N ILE A 182 5.14 -15.70 8.03
CA ILE A 182 6.12 -16.77 8.29
C ILE A 182 6.53 -16.76 9.76
N ALA A 183 6.80 -15.60 10.35
CA ALA A 183 7.14 -15.48 11.77
C ALA A 183 6.01 -16.00 12.68
N LYS A 184 4.74 -15.74 12.34
CA LYS A 184 3.58 -16.31 13.05
C LYS A 184 3.50 -17.83 12.88
N ARG A 185 3.66 -18.34 11.67
CA ARG A 185 3.60 -19.79 11.37
C ARG A 185 4.75 -20.59 12.00
N GLN A 186 5.94 -20.03 12.10
CA GLN A 186 7.07 -20.67 12.79
C GLN A 186 6.85 -20.76 14.30
N VAL A 187 6.25 -19.73 14.90
CA VAL A 187 5.81 -19.77 16.32
C VAL A 187 4.70 -20.81 16.51
N GLU A 188 3.87 -21.03 15.49
CA GLU A 188 2.79 -22.03 15.48
C GLU A 188 3.22 -23.44 15.02
N GLY A 189 4.51 -23.67 14.74
CA GLY A 189 5.05 -24.99 14.37
C GLY A 189 4.68 -25.50 12.97
N LEU A 190 4.31 -24.61 12.04
CA LEU A 190 3.92 -24.96 10.67
C LEU A 190 5.05 -24.58 9.68
N THR A 191 5.82 -25.56 9.22
CA THR A 191 6.93 -25.35 8.26
C THR A 191 6.59 -25.83 6.85
N GLU A 192 6.41 -24.86 5.95
CA GLU A 192 6.89 -24.76 4.55
C GLU A 192 5.97 -23.81 3.78
N VAL A 193 6.51 -22.67 3.35
CA VAL A 193 5.81 -21.74 2.45
C VAL A 193 6.62 -21.67 1.16
N GLN A 194 6.12 -22.30 0.09
CA GLN A 194 6.57 -22.00 -1.25
C GLN A 194 6.14 -20.58 -1.61
N ILE A 195 7.11 -19.67 -1.77
CA ILE A 195 6.86 -18.31 -2.26
C ILE A 195 6.66 -18.42 -3.77
N THR A 196 5.41 -18.55 -4.19
CA THR A 196 5.02 -18.45 -5.61
C THR A 196 4.60 -17.01 -5.90
N GLY A 197 5.21 -16.37 -6.89
CA GLY A 197 4.94 -14.94 -7.12
C GLY A 197 5.42 -14.33 -8.44
N LEU A 198 6.46 -14.88 -9.07
CA LEU A 198 6.88 -14.51 -10.43
C LEU A 198 7.27 -15.79 -11.17
N PRO A 199 6.95 -15.96 -12.47
CA PRO A 199 7.49 -17.07 -13.25
C PRO A 199 9.01 -17.00 -13.19
N GLU A 200 9.66 -18.15 -12.95
CA GLU A 200 11.11 -18.29 -13.09
C GLU A 200 11.48 -18.02 -14.56
N THR A 201 11.72 -16.75 -14.90
CA THR A 201 12.54 -16.44 -16.05
C THR A 201 13.96 -16.53 -15.57
N ALA A 202 14.62 -17.64 -15.95
CA ALA A 202 16.05 -17.84 -15.79
C ALA A 202 16.78 -16.53 -16.14
N MET A 203 17.48 -15.96 -15.16
CA MET A 203 18.51 -14.97 -15.46
C MET A 203 19.63 -15.67 -16.26
N PRO A 204 20.19 -15.06 -17.32
CA PRO A 204 21.56 -15.36 -17.70
C PRO A 204 22.54 -14.91 -16.61
#